data_AF-A0A7X1ZF00-F1
#
_entry.id   AF-A0A7X1ZF00-F1
#
_cell.length_a   1.000
_cell.length_b   1.000
_cell.length_c   1.000
_cell.angle_alpha   90.00
_cell.angle_beta   90.00
_cell.angle_gamma   90.00
#
_symmetry.space_group_name_H-M   'P 1'
#
loop_
_entity.id
_entity.type
_entity.pdbx_description
1 polymer ?
#
loop_
_entity_poly.entity_id
_entity_poly.type
_entity_poly.pdbx_seq_one_letter_code
_entity_poly.pdbx_strand_id
1 'polypeptide(L)'
;MRKKMMIGLGLVLVVALALTYVRWGPKAWEVQITGTTGDGREIQYRIDTVYAGTADTLIFKNTDAGFMPPYFKFDSANLQSVANRVTRECPQEPVTVNGYGLRIPFMNMFPNATSIEAPERCRKAPSDSGQG
;
A
#
# COMPACT_ATOMS: atom_id res chain seq x y z
N MET A 1 40.16 7.22 -22.35
CA MET A 1 39.87 6.82 -20.95
C MET A 1 38.50 7.30 -20.45
N ARG A 2 38.13 8.58 -20.63
CA ARG A 2 36.80 9.13 -20.27
C ARG A 2 35.59 8.30 -20.75
N LYS A 3 35.54 7.87 -22.01
CA LYS A 3 34.41 7.06 -22.55
C LYS A 3 34.21 5.72 -21.82
N LYS A 4 35.29 4.97 -21.54
CA LYS A 4 35.21 3.70 -20.80
C LYS A 4 34.77 3.91 -19.35
N MET A 5 35.21 5.00 -18.72
CA MET A 5 34.80 5.39 -17.37
C MET A 5 33.32 5.79 -17.31
N MET A 6 32.83 6.54 -18.31
CA MET A 6 31.41 6.89 -18.43
C MET A 6 30.52 5.65 -18.63
N ILE A 7 30.97 4.68 -19.43
CA ILE A 7 30.26 3.40 -19.63
C ILE A 7 30.22 2.62 -18.31
N GLY A 8 31.34 2.52 -17.60
CA GLY A 8 31.41 1.85 -16.30
C GLY A 8 30.49 2.50 -15.26
N LEU A 9 30.50 3.84 -15.16
CA LEU A 9 29.62 4.58 -14.27
C LEU A 9 28.13 4.38 -14.63
N GLY A 10 27.80 4.40 -15.93
CA GLY A 10 26.44 4.15 -16.41
C GLY A 10 25.95 2.75 -16.05
N LEU A 11 26.79 1.73 -16.20
CA LEU A 11 26.49 0.35 -15.79
C LEU A 11 26.22 0.25 -14.28
N VAL A 12 27.05 0.88 -13.46
CA VAL A 12 26.85 0.91 -12.00
C VAL A 12 25.53 1.58 -11.64
N LEU A 13 25.19 2.70 -12.29
CA LEU A 13 23.92 3.39 -12.06
C LEU A 13 22.71 2.52 -12.44
N VAL A 14 22.77 1.82 -13.58
CA VAL A 14 21.69 0.90 -14.01
C VAL A 14 21.52 -0.26 -13.03
N VAL A 15 22.63 -0.88 -12.59
CA VAL A 15 22.59 -1.95 -11.59
C VAL A 15 22.01 -1.44 -10.26
N ALA A 16 22.42 -0.25 -9.83
CA ALA A 16 21.88 0.38 -8.63
C ALA A 16 20.37 0.59 -8.75
N LEU A 17 19.89 1.20 -9.84
CA LEU A 17 18.45 1.41 -10.07
C LEU A 17 17.66 0.10 -10.12
N ALA A 18 18.20 -0.94 -10.76
CA ALA A 18 17.58 -2.26 -10.82
C ALA A 18 17.46 -2.89 -9.41
N LEU A 19 18.52 -2.81 -8.60
CA LEU A 19 18.49 -3.28 -7.21
C LEU A 19 17.45 -2.52 -6.38
N THR A 20 17.38 -1.19 -6.51
CA THR A 20 16.37 -0.39 -5.80
C THR A 20 14.96 -0.77 -6.22
N TYR A 21 14.72 -0.98 -7.52
CA TYR A 21 13.42 -1.39 -8.04
C TYR A 21 13.00 -2.78 -7.53
N VAL A 22 13.89 -3.78 -7.60
CA VAL A 22 13.58 -5.12 -7.07
C VAL A 22 13.33 -5.05 -5.56
N ARG A 23 14.06 -4.19 -4.85
CA ARG A 23 13.99 -4.15 -3.39
C ARG A 23 12.78 -3.38 -2.87
N TRP A 24 12.41 -2.28 -3.51
CA TRP A 24 11.42 -1.29 -3.03
C TRP A 24 10.29 -0.98 -4.02
N GLY A 25 10.34 -1.57 -5.21
CA GLY A 25 9.32 -1.37 -6.24
C GLY A 25 7.96 -1.96 -5.88
N PRO A 26 7.04 -1.95 -6.85
CA PRO A 26 5.67 -2.43 -6.67
C PRO A 26 5.63 -3.89 -6.21
N LYS A 27 4.75 -4.18 -5.25
CA LYS A 27 4.50 -5.50 -4.70
C LYS A 27 3.00 -5.68 -4.49
N ALA A 28 2.58 -6.94 -4.51
CA ALA A 28 1.25 -7.39 -4.16
C ALA A 28 1.38 -8.31 -2.94
N TRP A 29 0.52 -8.11 -1.95
CA TRP A 29 0.45 -8.96 -0.77
C TRP A 29 -0.97 -9.48 -0.62
N GLU A 30 -1.09 -10.80 -0.46
CA GLU A 30 -2.34 -11.44 -0.11
C GLU A 30 -2.51 -11.42 1.41
N VAL A 31 -3.48 -10.66 1.89
CA VAL A 31 -3.67 -10.34 3.30
C VAL A 31 -5.14 -10.26 3.67
N GLN A 32 -5.47 -10.40 4.94
CA GLN A 32 -6.78 -10.07 5.48
C GLN A 32 -6.68 -8.72 6.20
N ILE A 33 -7.61 -7.80 5.92
CA ILE A 33 -7.64 -6.49 6.56
C ILE A 33 -8.36 -6.59 7.90
N THR A 34 -7.62 -6.43 8.98
CA THR A 34 -8.11 -6.58 10.35
C THR A 34 -8.56 -5.27 10.98
N GLY A 35 -8.12 -4.13 10.43
CA GLY A 35 -8.49 -2.83 10.97
C GLY A 35 -8.00 -1.65 10.14
N THR A 36 -8.58 -0.50 10.41
CA THR A 36 -8.14 0.78 9.85
C THR A 36 -8.12 1.83 10.95
N THR A 37 -7.16 2.74 10.92
CA THR A 37 -7.08 3.90 11.83
C THR A 37 -6.49 5.08 11.07
N GLY A 38 -6.73 6.31 11.52
CA GLY A 38 -6.17 7.51 10.92
C GLY A 38 -7.24 8.44 10.37
N ASP A 39 -6.96 9.72 10.45
CA ASP A 39 -7.82 10.82 9.97
C ASP A 39 -7.15 11.65 8.88
N GLY A 40 -5.91 11.30 8.51
CA GLY A 40 -5.09 12.00 7.52
C GLY A 40 -4.56 13.36 7.99
N ARG A 41 -4.90 13.82 9.20
CA ARG A 41 -4.50 15.12 9.75
C ARG A 41 -3.48 14.95 10.87
N GLU A 42 -3.90 14.28 11.94
CA GLU A 42 -3.06 13.99 13.11
C GLU A 42 -2.46 12.58 12.98
N ILE A 43 -3.27 11.63 12.47
CA ILE A 43 -2.89 10.23 12.34
C ILE A 43 -2.95 9.86 10.86
N GLN A 44 -1.80 9.42 10.33
CA GLN A 44 -1.68 8.88 8.97
C GLN A 44 -2.66 7.73 8.75
N TYR A 45 -3.15 7.58 7.52
CA TYR A 45 -4.05 6.50 7.14
C TYR A 45 -3.33 5.16 7.31
N ARG A 46 -3.75 4.39 8.30
CA ARG A 46 -3.18 3.11 8.69
C ARG A 46 -4.16 2.00 8.35
N ILE A 47 -3.65 0.97 7.68
CA ILE A 47 -4.36 -0.26 7.38
C ILE A 47 -3.60 -1.41 8.05
N ASP A 48 -4.27 -2.06 8.99
CA ASP A 48 -3.75 -3.21 9.72
C ASP A 48 -4.18 -4.49 9.00
N THR A 49 -3.21 -5.36 8.71
CA THR A 49 -3.46 -6.60 7.99
C THR A 49 -2.67 -7.76 8.58
N VAL A 50 -3.15 -8.97 8.30
CA VAL A 50 -2.42 -10.23 8.54
C VAL A 50 -2.24 -10.96 7.23
N TYR A 51 -1.09 -11.59 7.01
CA TYR A 51 -0.86 -12.41 5.82
C TYR A 51 -1.85 -13.58 5.79
N ALA A 52 -2.48 -13.79 4.64
CA ALA A 52 -3.48 -14.84 4.48
C ALA A 52 -2.91 -16.21 4.89
N GLY A 53 -3.66 -16.94 5.72
CA GLY A 53 -3.25 -18.26 6.23
C GLY A 53 -2.17 -18.24 7.32
N THR A 54 -1.81 -17.08 7.86
CA THR A 54 -0.79 -16.95 8.93
C THR A 54 -1.26 -15.99 10.03
N ALA A 55 -0.44 -15.82 11.08
CA ALA A 55 -0.62 -14.79 12.10
C ALA A 55 0.34 -13.59 11.90
N ASP A 56 1.13 -13.58 10.82
CA ASP A 56 2.13 -12.54 10.58
C ASP A 56 1.46 -11.24 10.15
N THR A 57 1.81 -10.15 10.83
CA THR A 57 1.19 -8.84 10.58
C THR A 57 1.95 -8.06 9.50
N LEU A 58 1.18 -7.37 8.67
CA LEU A 58 1.68 -6.37 7.73
C LEU A 58 0.85 -5.10 7.91
N ILE A 59 1.54 -4.00 8.18
CA ILE A 59 0.89 -2.71 8.44
C ILE A 59 1.26 -1.77 7.30
N PHE A 60 0.25 -1.17 6.68
CA PHE A 60 0.42 -0.11 5.69
C PHE A 60 0.14 1.24 6.35
N LYS A 61 0.99 2.22 6.06
CA LYS A 61 0.77 3.62 6.48
C LYS A 61 0.90 4.52 5.28
N ASN A 62 -0.22 5.06 4.85
CA ASN A 62 -0.34 6.03 3.78
C ASN A 62 -0.45 7.44 4.35
N THR A 63 0.13 8.40 3.65
CA THR A 63 0.01 9.83 3.98
C THR A 63 -0.34 10.56 2.69
N ASP A 64 -1.38 11.38 2.72
CA ASP A 64 -1.65 12.28 1.60
C ASP A 64 -0.57 13.38 1.56
N ALA A 65 -0.07 13.71 0.37
CA ALA A 65 0.94 14.74 0.26
C ALA A 65 0.42 16.06 0.85
N GLY A 66 1.26 16.69 1.65
CA GLY A 66 0.97 17.97 2.27
C GLY A 66 0.93 19.14 1.28
N PHE A 67 0.88 20.34 1.86
CA PHE A 67 0.65 21.63 1.22
C PHE A 67 1.81 22.09 0.30
N MET A 68 1.98 21.49 -0.89
CA MET A 68 2.72 22.12 -1.99
C MET A 68 1.86 22.07 -3.28
N PRO A 69 1.64 23.20 -4.00
CA PRO A 69 0.56 23.32 -4.98
C PRO A 69 0.91 22.70 -6.35
N PRO A 70 -0.10 22.33 -7.19
CA PRO A 70 -1.54 22.36 -6.97
C PRO A 70 -2.13 20.98 -6.65
N TYR A 71 -2.76 20.87 -5.48
CA TYR A 71 -3.80 19.91 -5.05
C TYR A 71 -3.83 18.52 -5.70
N PHE A 72 -2.72 17.78 -5.64
CA PHE A 72 -2.78 16.32 -5.77
C PHE A 72 -3.25 15.74 -4.44
N LYS A 73 -4.59 15.63 -4.27
CA LYS A 73 -5.14 14.73 -3.27
C LYS A 73 -4.79 13.31 -3.70
N PHE A 74 -3.91 12.67 -2.95
CA PHE A 74 -3.63 11.26 -3.17
C PHE A 74 -4.81 10.43 -2.63
N ASP A 75 -5.07 9.28 -3.26
CA ASP A 75 -6.25 8.46 -2.99
C ASP A 75 -6.23 7.74 -1.62
N SER A 76 -5.44 8.18 -0.63
CA SER A 76 -5.28 7.45 0.64
C SER A 76 -6.57 7.41 1.46
N ALA A 77 -7.32 8.52 1.50
CA ALA A 77 -8.62 8.57 2.18
C ALA A 77 -9.64 7.62 1.52
N ASN A 78 -9.66 7.59 0.19
CA ASN A 78 -10.50 6.67 -0.58
C ASN A 78 -10.11 5.22 -0.32
N LEU A 79 -8.81 4.93 -0.31
CA LEU A 79 -8.26 3.61 -0.03
C LEU A 79 -8.59 3.14 1.40
N GLN A 80 -8.50 4.04 2.39
CA GLN A 80 -8.89 3.75 3.76
C GLN A 80 -10.39 3.44 3.86
N SER A 81 -11.24 4.16 3.13
CA SER A 81 -12.68 3.88 3.07
C SER A 81 -12.97 2.49 2.51
N VAL A 82 -12.26 2.08 1.45
CA VAL A 82 -12.35 0.72 0.90
C VAL A 82 -11.89 -0.32 1.93
N ALA A 83 -10.75 -0.09 2.58
CA ALA A 83 -10.24 -0.99 3.62
C ALA A 83 -11.25 -1.16 4.77
N ASN A 84 -11.83 -0.06 5.27
CA ASN A 84 -12.81 -0.08 6.35
C ASN A 84 -14.09 -0.84 5.94
N ARG A 85 -14.52 -0.71 4.69
CA ARG A 85 -15.63 -1.50 4.15
C ARG A 85 -15.30 -2.99 4.13
N VAL A 86 -14.13 -3.37 3.62
CA VAL A 86 -13.67 -4.77 3.61
C VAL A 86 -13.67 -5.35 5.03
N THR A 87 -13.16 -4.63 6.02
CA THR A 87 -13.16 -5.07 7.43
C THR A 87 -14.58 -5.29 7.97
N ARG A 88 -15.57 -4.51 7.54
CA ARG A 88 -16.96 -4.62 8.03
C ARG A 88 -17.75 -5.71 7.33
N GLU A 89 -17.68 -5.75 6.00
CA GLU A 89 -18.53 -6.61 5.18
C GLU A 89 -17.89 -7.99 4.93
N CYS A 90 -16.56 -8.07 4.95
CA CYS A 90 -15.80 -9.27 4.58
C CYS A 90 -14.55 -9.47 5.46
N PRO A 91 -14.66 -9.50 6.81
CA PRO A 91 -13.50 -9.55 7.71
C PRO A 91 -12.61 -10.79 7.54
N GLN A 92 -13.15 -11.89 7.04
CA GLN A 92 -12.43 -13.16 6.84
C GLN A 92 -11.91 -13.34 5.42
N GLU A 93 -12.23 -12.43 4.50
CA GLU A 93 -11.87 -12.59 3.09
C GLU A 93 -10.42 -12.17 2.86
N PRO A 94 -9.58 -13.02 2.26
CA PRO A 94 -8.28 -12.58 1.77
C PRO A 94 -8.46 -11.60 0.61
N VAL A 95 -7.69 -10.52 0.66
CA VAL A 95 -7.66 -9.48 -0.37
C VAL A 95 -6.23 -9.26 -0.82
N THR A 96 -6.07 -8.78 -2.05
CA THR A 96 -4.75 -8.38 -2.56
C THR A 96 -4.56 -6.89 -2.32
N VAL A 97 -3.57 -6.54 -1.50
CA VAL A 97 -3.13 -5.16 -1.31
C VAL A 97 -1.92 -4.94 -2.21
N ASN A 98 -2.02 -4.00 -3.14
CA ASN A 98 -0.89 -3.57 -3.94
C ASN A 98 -0.24 -2.36 -3.29
N GLY A 99 1.07 -2.21 -3.45
CA GLY A 99 1.78 -1.07 -2.88
C GLY A 99 3.27 -1.10 -3.15
N TYR A 100 4.01 -0.27 -2.42
CA TYR A 100 5.46 -0.17 -2.52
C TYR A 100 6.12 0.12 -1.18
N GLY A 101 7.44 -0.06 -1.13
CA GLY A 101 8.25 0.21 0.05
C GLY A 101 8.64 -1.03 0.85
N LEU A 102 9.24 -0.76 2.02
CA LEU A 102 9.78 -1.77 2.93
C LEU A 102 9.32 -1.48 4.35
N ARG A 103 8.95 -2.55 5.06
CA ARG A 103 8.83 -2.54 6.52
C ARG A 103 10.21 -2.47 7.16
N ILE A 104 10.55 -1.34 7.78
CA ILE A 104 11.75 -1.19 8.61
C ILE A 104 11.31 -0.78 10.03
N PRO A 105 11.19 -1.74 10.97
CA PRO A 105 10.70 -1.50 12.33
C PRO A 105 11.38 -0.37 13.09
N PHE A 106 12.71 -0.37 13.12
CA PHE A 106 13.47 0.59 13.92
C PHE A 106 13.43 2.02 13.39
N MET A 107 13.13 2.23 12.10
CA MET A 107 12.97 3.58 11.51
C MET A 107 11.51 4.00 11.39
N ASN A 108 10.57 3.27 11.99
CA ASN A 108 9.13 3.54 11.87
C ASN A 108 8.66 3.60 10.40
N MET A 109 9.33 2.87 9.50
CA MET A 109 8.99 2.84 8.07
C MET A 109 8.06 1.67 7.78
N PHE A 110 6.97 1.98 7.08
CA PHE A 110 5.95 1.05 6.66
C PHE A 110 5.73 1.17 5.15
N PRO A 111 5.34 0.08 4.47
CA PRO A 111 4.92 0.17 3.07
C PRO A 111 3.70 1.09 2.92
N ASN A 112 3.58 1.67 1.72
CA ASN A 112 2.39 2.40 1.29
C ASN A 112 1.53 1.46 0.43
N ALA A 113 0.23 1.44 0.67
CA ALA A 113 -0.73 0.76 -0.19
C ALA A 113 -1.17 1.69 -1.32
N THR A 114 -1.39 1.17 -2.53
CA THR A 114 -1.84 1.94 -3.69
C THR A 114 -3.22 1.48 -4.18
N SER A 115 -3.55 0.20 -3.99
CA SER A 115 -4.89 -0.32 -4.30
C SER A 115 -5.21 -1.54 -3.44
N ILE A 116 -6.51 -1.79 -3.27
CA ILE A 116 -7.05 -2.99 -2.62
C ILE A 116 -7.97 -3.68 -3.62
N GLU A 117 -7.59 -4.90 -3.97
CA GLU A 117 -8.39 -5.80 -4.78
C GLU A 117 -9.09 -6.79 -3.84
N ALA A 118 -10.38 -6.53 -3.64
CA ALA A 118 -11.28 -7.36 -2.86
C ALA A 118 -12.44 -7.80 -3.75
N PRO A 119 -13.11 -8.93 -3.43
CA PRO A 119 -14.29 -9.34 -4.18
C PRO A 119 -15.37 -8.26 -4.22
N GLU A 120 -16.15 -8.23 -5.30
CA GLU A 120 -17.11 -7.15 -5.57
C GLU A 120 -18.09 -6.93 -4.41
N ARG A 121 -18.61 -8.01 -3.81
CA ARG A 121 -19.50 -7.98 -2.64
C ARG A 121 -18.91 -7.21 -1.45
N CYS A 122 -17.59 -7.21 -1.28
CA CYS A 122 -16.88 -6.53 -0.20
C CYS A 122 -16.64 -5.04 -0.49
N ARG A 123 -16.89 -4.60 -1.73
CA ARG A 123 -16.68 -3.23 -2.19
C ARG A 123 -17.97 -2.51 -2.57
N LYS A 124 -19.06 -3.26 -2.81
CA LYS A 124 -20.39 -2.71 -3.12
C LYS A 124 -20.94 -1.86 -1.97
N ALA A 125 -21.83 -0.94 -2.33
CA ALA A 125 -22.61 -0.20 -1.35
C ALA A 125 -23.47 -1.17 -0.54
N PRO A 126 -23.76 -0.90 0.75
CA PRO A 126 -24.56 -1.81 1.56
C PRO A 126 -25.98 -2.00 0.99
N SER A 127 -26.51 -0.98 0.32
CA SER A 127 -27.79 -1.00 -0.38
C SER A 127 -27.82 -1.82 -1.67
N ASP A 128 -26.65 -2.19 -2.19
CA ASP A 128 -26.46 -2.87 -3.48
C ASP A 128 -26.05 -4.35 -3.29
N SER A 129 -26.26 -4.87 -2.07
CA SER A 129 -25.90 -6.23 -1.64
C SER A 129 -26.82 -7.33 -2.18
N GLY A 130 -27.72 -7.02 -3.12
CA GLY A 130 -28.67 -7.95 -3.73
C GLY A 130 -29.95 -8.07 -2.92
N GLN A 131 -30.98 -7.32 -3.33
CA GLN A 131 -32.35 -7.75 -3.09
C GLN A 131 -32.66 -8.86 -4.10
N GLY A 132 -32.81 -10.11 -3.62
CA GLY A 132 -33.42 -11.22 -4.36
C GLY A 132 -32.47 -12.07 -5.19
#